data_AF-I0W696-F1
#
_entry.id   AF-I0W696-F1
#
_cell.length_a   1.000
_cell.length_b   1.000
_cell.length_c   1.000
_cell.angle_alpha   90.00
_cell.angle_beta   90.00
_cell.angle_gamma   90.00
#
_symmetry.space_group_name_H-M   'P 1'
#
loop_
_entity.id
_entity.type
_entity.pdbx_description
1 polymer ?
#
loop_
_entity_poly.entity_id
_entity_poly.type
_entity_poly.pdbx_seq_one_letter_code
_entity_poly.pdbx_strand_id
1 'polypeptide(L)'
;MPPLRYPYRDNSGVGISRVIPISGLLDDFALRPLDATETNDFYELVVERHRRKATIVSSNRSPDEWLSMTTDALLAQSAIDWLTSAAHTLVIEGPSYRRPGRGAIDNSEGEVDAR
;
A
#
# COMPACT_ATOMS: atom_id res chain seq x y z
N MET A 1 -11.81 -19.91 18.76
CA MET A 1 -10.55 -19.75 17.99
C MET A 1 -9.53 -19.07 18.89
N PRO A 2 -8.31 -19.59 19.04
CA PRO A 2 -7.25 -18.87 19.73
C PRO A 2 -6.79 -17.68 18.87
N PRO A 3 -6.40 -16.54 19.46
CA PRO A 3 -5.83 -15.44 18.70
C PRO A 3 -4.43 -15.83 18.20
N LEU A 4 -4.17 -15.62 16.90
CA LEU A 4 -2.84 -15.76 16.33
C LEU A 4 -1.92 -14.71 16.95
N ARG A 5 -0.88 -15.18 17.68
CA ARG A 5 0.23 -14.35 18.12
C ARG A 5 1.14 -14.10 16.90
N TYR A 6 0.91 -13.00 16.19
CA TYR A 6 1.93 -12.46 15.30
C TYR A 6 2.80 -11.49 16.11
N PRO A 7 4.09 -11.80 16.37
CA PRO A 7 4.98 -10.84 17.00
C PRO A 7 5.15 -9.63 16.08
N TYR A 8 5.13 -8.43 16.66
CA TYR A 8 5.55 -7.21 15.98
C TYR A 8 6.97 -7.42 15.43
N ARG A 9 7.11 -7.57 14.11
CA ARG A 9 8.40 -7.56 13.43
C ARG A 9 8.68 -6.13 12.97
N ASP A 10 9.75 -5.56 13.52
CA ASP A 10 10.33 -4.31 13.03
C ASP A 10 10.98 -4.59 11.67
N ASN A 11 10.26 -4.24 10.59
CA ASN A 11 10.71 -4.42 9.20
C ASN A 11 11.31 -3.14 8.61
N SER A 12 11.76 -2.19 9.43
CA SER A 12 12.40 -0.94 8.96
C SER A 12 13.65 -1.16 8.07
N GLY A 13 14.20 -2.38 8.06
CA GLY A 13 15.29 -2.83 7.17
C GLY A 13 14.87 -3.62 5.92
N VAL A 14 13.59 -3.96 5.73
CA VAL A 14 13.09 -4.89 4.68
C VAL A 14 11.92 -4.24 3.90
N GLY A 15 11.53 -4.71 2.71
CA GLY A 15 10.76 -3.95 1.70
C GLY A 15 9.33 -3.51 2.06
N ILE A 16 8.90 -3.71 3.30
CA ILE A 16 7.61 -3.33 3.86
C ILE A 16 7.86 -2.50 5.12
N SER A 17 7.74 -1.16 5.04
CA SER A 17 8.15 -0.24 6.12
C SER A 17 7.40 -0.46 7.43
N ARG A 18 6.12 -0.86 7.38
CA ARG A 18 5.32 -1.13 8.59
C ARG A 18 4.03 -1.90 8.27
N VAL A 19 3.85 -3.09 8.85
CA VAL A 19 2.54 -3.74 8.95
C VAL A 19 1.99 -3.47 10.34
N ILE A 20 0.89 -2.74 10.45
CA ILE A 20 0.21 -2.52 11.73
C ILE A 20 -1.00 -3.48 11.79
N PRO A 21 -0.86 -4.68 12.40
CA PRO A 21 -1.84 -5.76 12.31
C PRO A 21 -3.24 -5.40 12.85
N ILE A 22 -3.31 -4.41 13.75
CA ILE A 22 -4.57 -3.91 14.31
C ILE A 22 -5.35 -2.96 13.38
N SER A 23 -4.69 -2.31 12.40
CA SER A 23 -5.32 -1.23 11.60
C SER A 23 -5.60 -1.60 10.14
N GLY A 24 -4.95 -2.63 9.59
CA GLY A 24 -5.11 -2.97 8.17
C GLY A 24 -4.43 -2.01 7.21
N LEU A 25 -3.48 -1.19 7.70
CA LEU A 25 -2.64 -0.32 6.89
C LEU A 25 -1.34 -1.04 6.50
N LEU A 26 -1.08 -1.06 5.19
CA LEU A 26 0.18 -1.45 4.58
C LEU A 26 0.81 -0.20 3.97
N ASP A 27 1.84 0.33 4.62
CA ASP A 27 2.47 1.59 4.23
C ASP A 27 3.76 1.38 3.43
N ASP A 28 3.99 2.21 2.41
CA ASP A 28 5.13 2.15 1.50
C ASP A 28 5.33 0.76 0.85
N PHE A 29 4.24 0.14 0.39
CA PHE A 29 4.28 -1.20 -0.18
C PHE A 29 5.17 -1.28 -1.42
N ALA A 30 5.90 -2.40 -1.53
CA ALA A 30 6.80 -2.70 -2.63
C ALA A 30 7.84 -1.60 -2.87
N LEU A 31 8.31 -0.90 -1.82
CA LEU A 31 9.37 0.11 -1.96
C LEU A 31 10.68 -0.52 -2.46
N ARG A 32 10.94 -1.77 -2.06
CA ARG A 32 12.04 -2.65 -2.51
C ARG A 32 11.48 -4.02 -2.89
N PRO A 33 12.22 -4.83 -3.67
CA PRO A 33 11.77 -6.19 -4.00
C PRO A 33 11.50 -6.98 -2.73
N LEU A 34 10.37 -7.68 -2.71
CA LEU A 34 9.97 -8.58 -1.64
C LEU A 34 10.70 -9.90 -1.82
N ASP A 35 11.13 -10.51 -0.72
CA ASP A 35 11.58 -11.89 -0.74
C ASP A 35 10.40 -12.89 -0.76
N ALA A 36 10.70 -14.19 -0.77
CA ALA A 36 9.70 -15.24 -0.81
C ALA A 36 8.81 -15.29 0.45
N THR A 37 9.38 -14.97 1.61
CA THR A 37 8.61 -14.91 2.86
C THR A 37 7.68 -13.71 2.83
N GLU A 38 8.17 -12.55 2.43
CA GLU A 38 7.39 -11.31 2.33
C GLU A 38 6.26 -11.43 1.29
N THR A 39 6.52 -12.09 0.16
CA THR A 39 5.50 -12.37 -0.86
C THR A 39 4.39 -13.27 -0.30
N ASN A 40 4.75 -14.32 0.45
CA ASN A 40 3.77 -15.20 1.07
C ASN A 40 2.98 -14.50 2.19
N ASP A 41 3.66 -13.73 3.04
CA ASP A 41 3.02 -12.94 4.11
C ASP A 41 2.01 -11.96 3.53
N PHE A 42 2.34 -11.29 2.41
CA PHE A 42 1.41 -10.43 1.70
C PHE A 42 0.16 -11.18 1.22
N TYR A 43 0.35 -12.34 0.58
CA TYR A 43 -0.74 -13.17 0.11
C TYR A 43 -1.66 -13.61 1.27
N GLU A 44 -1.10 -14.15 2.34
CA GLU A 44 -1.86 -14.61 3.51
C GLU A 44 -2.65 -13.46 4.17
N LEU A 45 -2.03 -12.29 4.30
CA LEU A 45 -2.67 -11.09 4.84
C LEU A 45 -3.88 -10.68 3.99
N VAL A 46 -3.74 -10.69 2.67
CA VAL A 46 -4.84 -10.35 1.75
C VAL A 46 -5.97 -11.35 1.87
N VAL A 47 -5.67 -12.66 1.85
CA VAL A 47 -6.66 -13.74 2.00
C VAL A 47 -7.44 -13.60 3.29
N GLU A 48 -6.75 -13.39 4.42
CA GLU A 48 -7.38 -13.32 5.73
C GLU A 48 -8.38 -12.14 5.82
N ARG A 49 -8.03 -11.01 5.20
CA ARG A 49 -8.81 -9.78 5.30
C ARG A 49 -9.86 -9.63 4.20
N HIS A 50 -9.72 -10.31 3.07
CA HIS A 50 -10.61 -10.18 1.93
C HIS A 50 -12.07 -10.37 2.36
N ARG A 51 -12.90 -9.36 2.08
CA ARG A 51 -14.34 -9.28 2.44
C ARG A 51 -14.67 -9.41 3.94
N ARG A 52 -13.68 -9.33 4.83
CA ARG A 52 -13.87 -9.40 6.28
C ARG A 52 -13.52 -8.11 6.99
N LYS A 53 -12.47 -7.41 6.54
CA LYS A 53 -11.98 -6.17 7.14
C LYS A 53 -11.47 -5.24 6.05
N ALA A 54 -11.57 -3.94 6.29
CA ALA A 54 -10.94 -2.95 5.42
C ALA A 54 -9.42 -3.11 5.42
N THR A 55 -8.81 -2.91 4.25
CA THR A 55 -7.36 -2.92 4.04
C THR A 55 -7.01 -1.67 3.24
N ILE A 56 -6.06 -0.89 3.73
CA ILE A 56 -5.53 0.31 3.07
C ILE A 56 -4.08 0.00 2.70
N VAL A 57 -3.74 0.23 1.44
CA VAL A 57 -2.39 0.05 0.93
C VAL A 57 -1.93 1.38 0.35
N SER A 58 -0.76 1.87 0.78
CA SER A 58 -0.05 2.96 0.12
C SER A 58 1.13 2.38 -0.65
N SER A 59 1.38 2.87 -1.86
CA SER A 59 2.54 2.49 -2.66
C SER A 59 2.92 3.60 -3.63
N ASN A 60 4.21 3.70 -3.92
CA ASN A 60 4.74 4.53 -5.01
C ASN A 60 4.78 3.78 -6.36
N ARG A 61 4.20 2.59 -6.40
CA ARG A 61 4.16 1.70 -7.57
C ARG A 61 2.72 1.29 -7.85
N SER A 62 2.41 1.07 -9.11
CA SER A 62 1.12 0.52 -9.53
C SER A 62 1.00 -0.98 -9.20
N PRO A 63 -0.21 -1.56 -9.15
CA PRO A 63 -0.40 -2.98 -8.89
C PRO A 63 0.33 -3.90 -9.88
N ASP A 64 0.44 -3.52 -11.15
CA ASP A 64 1.21 -4.28 -12.14
C ASP A 64 2.73 -4.25 -11.86
N GLU A 65 3.26 -3.13 -11.37
CA GLU A 65 4.65 -3.05 -10.93
C GLU A 65 4.91 -3.92 -9.69
N TRP A 66 3.93 -4.11 -8.80
CA TRP A 66 4.10 -4.97 -7.62
C TRP A 66 4.43 -6.42 -7.99
N LEU A 67 3.86 -6.95 -9.08
CA LEU A 67 4.17 -8.30 -9.56
C LEU A 67 5.67 -8.47 -9.82
N SER A 68 6.29 -7.48 -10.46
CA SER A 68 7.72 -7.48 -10.75
C SER A 68 8.60 -7.38 -9.50
N MET A 69 8.02 -6.94 -8.39
CA MET A 69 8.68 -6.80 -7.10
C MET A 69 8.52 -8.04 -6.21
N THR A 70 7.72 -9.02 -6.61
CA THR A 70 7.49 -10.27 -5.85
C THR A 70 8.24 -11.45 -6.44
N THR A 71 8.55 -12.45 -5.61
CA THR A 71 9.27 -13.66 -6.09
C THR A 71 8.36 -14.71 -6.70
N ASP A 72 7.09 -14.77 -6.27
CA ASP A 72 6.08 -15.69 -6.80
C ASP A 72 4.97 -14.88 -7.47
N ALA A 73 5.08 -14.74 -8.78
CA ALA A 73 4.14 -13.96 -9.58
C ALA A 73 2.70 -14.52 -9.53
N LEU A 74 2.52 -15.83 -9.34
CA LEU A 74 1.19 -16.45 -9.32
C LEU A 74 0.46 -16.11 -8.01
N LEU A 75 1.15 -16.25 -6.87
CA LEU A 75 0.61 -15.84 -5.58
C LEU A 75 0.34 -14.33 -5.53
N ALA A 76 1.30 -13.54 -6.02
CA ALA A 76 1.17 -12.09 -6.05
C ALA A 76 -0.01 -11.65 -6.93
N GLN A 77 -0.17 -12.21 -8.13
CA GLN A 77 -1.31 -11.91 -9.00
C GLN A 77 -2.64 -12.21 -8.31
N SER A 78 -2.76 -13.37 -7.67
CA SER A 78 -3.97 -13.76 -6.95
C SER A 78 -4.31 -12.77 -5.83
N ALA A 79 -3.31 -12.36 -5.04
CA ALA A 79 -3.50 -11.37 -3.98
C ALA A 79 -3.88 -9.99 -4.52
N ILE A 80 -3.24 -9.55 -5.61
CA ILE A 80 -3.54 -8.27 -6.27
C ILE A 80 -4.95 -8.26 -6.82
N ASP A 81 -5.40 -9.34 -7.45
CA ASP A 81 -6.76 -9.48 -7.97
C ASP A 81 -7.79 -9.34 -6.83
N TRP A 82 -7.54 -9.98 -5.68
CA TRP A 82 -8.43 -9.87 -4.52
C TRP A 82 -8.44 -8.49 -3.90
N LEU A 83 -7.29 -7.82 -3.78
CA LEU A 83 -7.23 -6.45 -3.28
C LEU A 83 -7.98 -5.50 -4.22
N THR A 84 -7.69 -5.55 -5.52
CA THR A 84 -8.20 -4.60 -6.51
C THR A 84 -9.66 -4.82 -6.87
N SER A 85 -10.16 -6.06 -6.79
CA SER A 85 -11.56 -6.41 -7.13
C SER A 85 -12.63 -5.60 -6.39
N ALA A 86 -12.33 -5.09 -5.20
CA ALA A 86 -13.24 -4.29 -4.39
C ALA A 86 -12.58 -3.01 -3.84
N ALA A 87 -11.45 -2.60 -4.41
CA ALA A 87 -10.73 -1.41 -3.96
C ALA A 87 -11.26 -0.14 -4.60
N HIS A 88 -11.16 0.95 -3.85
CA HIS A 88 -11.14 2.30 -4.41
C HIS A 88 -9.67 2.71 -4.58
N THR A 89 -9.24 2.93 -5.81
CA THR A 89 -7.88 3.36 -6.12
C THR A 89 -7.82 4.88 -6.15
N LEU A 90 -6.97 5.46 -5.31
CA LEU A 90 -6.62 6.88 -5.34
C LEU A 90 -5.21 7.04 -5.89
N VAL A 91 -5.08 7.65 -7.07
CA VAL A 91 -3.78 8.02 -7.64
C VAL A 91 -3.47 9.44 -7.18
N ILE A 92 -2.35 9.63 -6.51
CA ILE A 92 -1.89 10.93 -6.02
C ILE A 92 -0.70 11.36 -6.87
N GLU A 93 -0.88 12.46 -7.58
CA GLU A 93 0.17 13.05 -8.43
C GLU A 93 0.62 14.39 -7.87
N GLY A 94 1.85 14.75 -8.23
CA GLY A 94 2.42 16.04 -7.89
C GLY A 94 3.75 15.96 -7.14
N PRO A 95 4.33 17.12 -6.84
CA PRO A 95 5.65 17.20 -6.24
C PRO A 95 5.61 16.81 -4.77
N SER A 96 6.70 16.19 -4.29
CA SER A 96 6.84 15.80 -2.89
C SER A 96 6.70 17.01 -1.95
N TYR A 97 5.80 16.89 -0.98
CA TYR A 97 5.64 17.83 0.12
C TYR A 97 6.88 17.92 1.04
N ARG A 98 7.81 16.97 0.97
CA ARG A 98 9.03 16.97 1.79
C ARG A 98 10.06 18.01 1.34
N ARG A 99 9.88 18.62 0.15
CA ARG A 99 10.78 19.68 -0.34
C ARG A 99 10.59 20.95 0.50
N PRO A 100 11.65 21.46 1.16
CA PRO A 100 11.57 22.73 1.88
C PRO A 100 11.16 23.85 0.91
N GLY A 101 10.10 24.60 1.24
CA GLY A 101 9.71 25.82 0.50
C GLY A 101 8.32 25.82 -0.14
N ARG A 102 7.56 24.71 -0.14
CA ARG A 102 6.19 24.67 -0.66
C ARG A 102 5.15 24.79 0.47
N GLY A 103 5.30 25.81 1.30
CA GLY A 103 4.30 26.21 2.30
C GLY A 103 3.26 27.19 1.76
N ALA A 104 3.27 27.47 0.45
CA ALA A 104 2.24 28.26 -0.20
C ALA A 104 1.19 27.29 -0.78
N ILE A 105 0.07 27.17 -0.08
CA ILE A 105 -1.20 26.82 -0.71
C ILE A 105 -1.40 27.80 -1.87
N ASP A 106 -1.44 27.29 -3.09
CA ASP A 106 -1.72 28.10 -4.27
C ASP A 106 -3.23 28.35 -4.32
N ASN A 107 -3.66 29.52 -3.85
CA ASN A 107 -5.06 29.95 -3.84
C ASN A 107 -5.49 30.58 -5.17
N SER A 108 -4.96 30.13 -6.31
CA SER A 108 -5.25 30.71 -7.63
C SER A 108 -6.36 30.02 -8.42
N GLU A 109 -7.18 29.18 -7.78
CA GLU A 109 -8.43 28.66 -8.36
C GLU A 109 -9.64 29.22 -7.61
N GLY A 110 -9.95 30.50 -7.87
CA GLY A 110 -11.10 31.17 -7.26
C GLY A 110 -11.62 32.41 -8.00
N GLU A 111 -11.10 32.74 -9.18
CA GLU A 111 -11.62 33.85 -10.01
C GLU A 111 -12.25 33.28 -11.29
N VAL A 112 -13.38 32.60 -11.13
CA VAL A 112 -14.31 32.35 -12.23
C VAL A 112 -15.31 33.49 -12.32
N ASP A 113 -14.98 34.42 -13.21
CA ASP A 113 -15.89 35.17 -14.09
C ASP A 113 -17.20 35.68 -13.46
N ALA A 114 -17.12 36.86 -12.84
CA ALA A 114 -18.26 37.74 -12.65
C ALA A 114 -18.19 38.90 -13.66
N ARG A 115 -18.57 38.65 -14.92
CA ARG A 115 -19.01 39.68 -15.88
C ARG A 115 -20.09 39.16 -16.82
#